data_AF-A0A9D9SET6-F1
#
_entry.id   AF-A0A9D9SET6-F1
#
_cell.length_a   1.000
_cell.length_b   1.000
_cell.length_c   1.000
_cell.angle_alpha   90.00
_cell.angle_beta   90.00
_cell.angle_gamma   90.00
#
_symmetry.space_group_name_H-M   'P 1'
#
loop_
_entity.id
_entity.type
_entity.pdbx_description
1 polymer ?
#
loop_
_entity_poly.entity_id
_entity_poly.type
_entity_poly.pdbx_seq_one_letter_code
_entity_poly.pdbx_strand_id
1 'polypeptide(L)'
;MVIMVFGNVVLRYGFNSGISISDEMSRYCFIWLTYIGAMVAMREKGHLGVDTLVRRLPLVGKKWCFFLSELLMLGCNVLFFWGTWQMHELQVTNISPVVGISMIWIYGVGYVTASVMAVMNINQLVLLLTGRLKEEDLVMVVESEDSVAMDALTPEVRGRT
;
A
#
# COMPACT_ATOMS: atom_id res chain seq x y z
N MET A 1 -9.65 7.31 14.30
CA MET A 1 -10.85 6.47 14.02
C MET A 1 -11.39 5.79 15.28
N VAL A 2 -10.68 4.85 15.90
CA VAL A 2 -11.16 4.05 17.05
C VAL A 2 -11.68 4.92 18.20
N ILE A 3 -10.90 5.91 18.62
CA ILE A 3 -11.27 6.83 19.72
C ILE A 3 -12.55 7.61 19.39
N MET A 4 -12.71 8.05 18.13
CA MET A 4 -13.88 8.81 17.68
C MET A 4 -15.16 7.95 17.71
N VAL A 5 -15.10 6.74 17.15
CA VAL A 5 -16.24 5.83 17.11
C VAL A 5 -16.61 5.36 18.51
N PHE A 6 -15.61 4.93 19.30
CA PHE A 6 -15.82 4.49 20.66
C PHE A 6 -16.38 5.62 21.55
N GLY A 7 -15.81 6.82 21.45
CA GLY A 7 -16.33 8.00 22.14
C GLY A 7 -17.78 8.31 21.78
N ASN A 8 -18.15 8.21 20.48
CA ASN A 8 -19.52 8.43 20.03
C ASN A 8 -20.50 7.38 20.60
N VAL A 9 -20.09 6.11 20.69
CA VAL A 9 -20.87 5.04 21.32
C VAL A 9 -21.08 5.32 22.81
N VAL A 10 -20.03 5.66 23.55
CA VAL A 10 -20.14 5.98 24.99
C VAL A 10 -21.05 7.19 25.21
N LEU A 11 -20.93 8.24 24.39
CA LEU A 11 -21.77 9.42 24.48
C LEU A 11 -23.25 9.08 24.21
N ARG A 12 -23.51 8.29 23.17
CA ARG A 12 -24.87 7.94 22.74
C ARG A 12 -25.57 7.03 23.75
N TYR A 13 -24.87 6.05 24.33
CA TYR A 13 -25.47 5.11 25.28
C TYR A 13 -25.38 5.58 26.74
N GLY A 14 -24.36 6.37 27.11
CA GLY A 14 -24.17 6.87 28.47
C GLY A 14 -24.81 8.23 28.74
N PHE A 15 -24.84 9.13 27.74
CA PHE A 15 -25.33 10.50 27.88
C PHE A 15 -26.52 10.83 26.97
N ASN A 16 -27.03 9.83 26.22
CA ASN A 16 -28.14 9.97 25.26
C ASN A 16 -27.93 11.11 24.24
N SER A 17 -26.67 11.44 23.93
CA SER A 17 -26.27 12.50 23.00
C SER A 17 -25.20 11.94 22.06
N GLY A 18 -25.33 12.16 20.75
CA GLY A 18 -24.41 11.63 19.73
C GLY A 18 -23.73 12.73 18.93
N ILE A 19 -22.48 12.51 18.54
CA ILE A 19 -21.71 13.43 17.69
C ILE A 19 -21.74 12.89 16.25
N SER A 20 -22.67 13.39 15.42
CA SER A 20 -22.80 12.97 14.01
C SER A 20 -21.53 13.21 13.18
N ILE A 21 -20.71 14.21 13.56
CA ILE A 21 -19.38 14.46 12.97
C ILE A 21 -18.45 13.25 13.09
N SER A 22 -18.58 12.46 14.15
CA SER A 22 -17.68 11.35 14.44
C SER A 22 -17.81 10.22 13.41
N ASP A 23 -19.03 9.97 12.91
CA ASP A 23 -19.30 8.94 11.90
C ASP A 23 -18.75 9.33 10.51
N GLU A 24 -18.74 10.63 10.18
CA GLU A 24 -18.17 11.12 8.93
C GLU A 24 -16.64 11.21 9.00
N MET A 25 -16.08 11.75 10.08
CA MET A 25 -14.63 11.87 10.27
C MET A 25 -13.93 10.51 10.41
N SER A 26 -14.56 9.53 11.05
CA SER A 26 -14.00 8.19 11.17
C SER A 26 -13.82 7.52 9.80
N ARG A 27 -14.78 7.71 8.88
CA ARG A 27 -14.68 7.25 7.48
C ARG A 27 -13.54 7.94 6.73
N TYR A 28 -13.34 9.24 6.95
CA TYR A 28 -12.22 9.97 6.33
C TYR A 28 -10.86 9.47 6.83
N CYS A 29 -10.71 9.26 8.15
CA CYS A 29 -9.50 8.66 8.70
C CYS A 29 -9.25 7.26 8.12
N PHE A 30 -10.31 6.46 7.93
CA PHE A 30 -10.19 5.13 7.36
C PHE A 30 -9.65 5.17 5.92
N ILE A 31 -10.17 6.07 5.08
CA ILE A 31 -9.67 6.28 3.71
C ILE A 31 -8.17 6.62 3.73
N TRP A 32 -7.74 7.55 4.59
CA TRP A 32 -6.32 7.87 4.72
C TRP A 32 -5.48 6.67 5.16
N LEU A 33 -5.97 5.88 6.11
CA LEU A 33 -5.29 4.67 6.57
C LEU A 33 -5.16 3.61 5.48
N THR A 34 -6.19 3.40 4.64
CA THR A 34 -6.12 2.40 3.56
C THR A 34 -5.10 2.80 2.50
N TYR A 35 -5.01 4.08 2.14
CA TYR A 35 -3.99 4.57 1.22
C TYR A 35 -2.57 4.45 1.78
N ILE A 36 -2.38 4.76 3.06
CA ILE A 36 -1.09 4.54 3.74
C ILE A 36 -0.74 3.05 3.76
N GLY A 37 -1.72 2.19 4.07
CA GLY A 37 -1.55 0.74 4.03
C GLY A 37 -1.14 0.24 2.64
N ALA A 38 -1.74 0.78 1.57
CA ALA A 38 -1.37 0.45 0.20
C ALA A 38 0.09 0.85 -0.12
N MET A 39 0.53 2.03 0.31
CA MET A 39 1.93 2.47 0.14
C MET A 39 2.91 1.54 0.89
N VAL A 40 2.57 1.11 2.11
CA VAL A 40 3.38 0.17 2.89
C VAL A 40 3.40 -1.20 2.24
N ALA A 41 2.25 -1.73 1.81
CA ALA A 41 2.16 -3.02 1.12
C ALA A 41 2.96 -3.02 -0.18
N MET A 42 2.99 -1.91 -0.92
CA MET A 42 3.82 -1.77 -2.10
C MET A 42 5.31 -1.75 -1.77
N ARG A 43 5.70 -1.19 -0.62
CA ARG A 43 7.09 -1.21 -0.12
C ARG A 43 7.54 -2.62 0.23
N GLU A 44 6.64 -3.43 0.78
CA GLU A 44 6.89 -4.84 1.10
C GLU A 44 6.94 -5.74 -0.15
N LYS A 45 6.72 -5.16 -1.34
CA LYS A 45 6.84 -5.81 -2.66
C LYS A 45 6.11 -7.16 -2.75
N GLY A 46 4.90 -7.25 -2.19
CA GLY A 46 4.08 -8.47 -2.19
C GLY A 46 3.47 -8.84 -3.54
N HIS A 47 4.27 -9.02 -4.60
CA HIS A 47 3.81 -9.53 -5.90
C HIS A 47 3.77 -11.07 -5.93
N LEU A 48 3.12 -11.65 -4.92
CA LEU A 48 3.08 -13.07 -4.58
C LEU A 48 2.76 -14.04 -5.74
N GLY A 49 2.12 -13.58 -6.82
CA GLY A 49 1.69 -14.44 -7.93
C GLY A 49 2.73 -14.69 -9.03
N VAL A 50 3.75 -13.83 -9.17
CA VAL A 50 4.68 -13.89 -10.33
C VAL A 50 6.00 -14.56 -9.97
N ASP A 51 6.39 -14.53 -8.69
CA ASP A 51 7.66 -15.07 -8.20
C ASP A 51 7.85 -16.57 -8.46
N THR A 52 6.83 -17.42 -8.26
CA THR A 52 6.97 -18.88 -8.45
C THR A 52 7.28 -19.25 -9.90
N LEU A 53 6.68 -18.53 -10.87
CA LEU A 53 6.95 -18.75 -12.29
C LEU A 53 8.32 -18.16 -12.68
N VAL A 54 8.65 -16.97 -12.16
CA VAL A 54 9.93 -16.29 -12.39
C VAL A 54 11.11 -17.08 -11.83
N ARG A 55 10.95 -17.79 -10.70
CA ARG A 55 11.99 -18.66 -10.12
C ARG A 55 12.54 -19.70 -11.10
N ARG A 56 11.72 -20.21 -12.03
CA ARG A 56 12.11 -21.23 -13.02
C ARG A 56 12.71 -20.68 -14.32
N LEU A 57 12.71 -19.36 -14.53
CA LEU A 57 13.29 -18.73 -15.73
C LEU A 57 14.80 -18.50 -15.59
N PRO A 58 15.55 -18.46 -16.71
CA PRO A 58 16.96 -18.03 -16.70
C PRO A 58 17.07 -16.55 -16.33
N LEU A 59 18.26 -16.12 -15.89
CA LEU A 59 18.52 -14.77 -15.37
C LEU A 59 18.02 -13.62 -16.27
N VAL A 60 18.16 -13.78 -17.58
CA VAL A 60 17.68 -12.79 -18.57
C VAL A 60 16.15 -12.70 -18.53
N GLY A 61 15.46 -13.84 -18.44
CA GLY A 61 14.00 -13.90 -18.32
C GLY A 61 13.49 -13.28 -17.02
N LYS A 62 14.18 -13.51 -15.90
CA LYS A 62 13.84 -12.89 -14.61
C LYS A 62 13.91 -11.36 -14.67
N LYS A 63 14.99 -10.82 -15.26
CA LYS A 63 15.14 -9.36 -15.43
C LYS A 63 14.06 -8.76 -16.34
N TRP A 64 13.70 -9.43 -17.43
CA TRP A 64 12.63 -8.97 -18.31
C TRP A 64 11.25 -9.00 -17.66
N CYS A 65 10.92 -10.08 -16.93
CA CYS A 65 9.66 -10.17 -16.19
C CYS A 65 9.56 -9.08 -15.12
N PHE A 66 10.65 -8.86 -14.36
CA PHE A 66 10.71 -7.81 -13.36
C PHE A 66 10.55 -6.41 -14.00
N PHE A 67 11.28 -6.13 -15.08
CA PHE A 67 11.15 -4.87 -15.83
C PHE A 67 9.72 -4.63 -16.31
N LEU A 68 9.08 -5.66 -16.88
CA LEU A 68 7.72 -5.57 -17.38
C LEU A 68 6.71 -5.34 -16.26
N SER A 69 6.85 -6.04 -15.12
CA SER A 69 6.01 -5.84 -13.93
C SER A 69 6.07 -4.39 -13.46
N GLU A 70 7.28 -3.85 -13.32
CA GLU A 70 7.47 -2.49 -12.80
C GLU A 70 7.03 -1.42 -13.78
N LEU A 71 7.17 -1.68 -15.08
CA LEU A 71 6.62 -0.82 -16.12
C LEU A 71 5.09 -0.80 -16.10
N LEU A 72 4.44 -1.96 -15.94
CA LEU A 72 2.99 -2.07 -15.85
C LEU A 72 2.46 -1.42 -14.58
N MET A 73 3.10 -1.64 -13.42
CA MET A 73 2.78 -0.97 -12.17
C MET A 73 2.88 0.56 -12.29
N LEU A 74 3.95 1.05 -12.92
CA LEU A 74 4.13 2.47 -13.18
C LEU A 74 3.01 3.02 -14.07
N GLY A 75 2.61 2.28 -15.10
CA GLY A 75 1.45 2.59 -15.94
C GLY A 75 0.14 2.67 -15.15
N CYS A 76 -0.16 1.67 -14.31
CA CYS A 76 -1.32 1.68 -13.42
C CYS A 76 -1.34 2.92 -12.51
N ASN A 77 -0.17 3.32 -12.03
CA ASN A 77 -0.06 4.43 -11.12
C ASN A 77 -0.22 5.80 -11.81
N VAL A 78 0.30 5.95 -13.03
CA VAL A 78 0.02 7.12 -13.87
C VAL A 78 -1.48 7.21 -14.18
N LEU A 79 -2.13 6.09 -14.51
CA LEU A 79 -3.58 6.05 -14.73
C LEU A 79 -4.36 6.46 -13.47
N PHE A 80 -3.92 5.99 -12.30
CA PHE A 80 -4.52 6.34 -11.03
C PHE A 80 -4.36 7.84 -10.69
N PHE A 81 -3.19 8.42 -10.95
CA PHE A 81 -2.96 9.86 -10.82
C PHE A 81 -3.86 10.66 -11.78
N TRP A 82 -3.98 10.21 -13.03
CA TRP A 82 -4.83 10.84 -14.03
C TRP A 82 -6.31 10.79 -13.64
N GLY A 83 -6.80 9.64 -13.15
CA GLY A 83 -8.17 9.50 -12.66
C GLY A 83 -8.45 10.43 -11.48
N THR A 84 -7.48 10.57 -10.57
CA THR A 84 -7.58 11.52 -9.44
C THR A 84 -7.63 12.97 -9.94
N TRP A 85 -6.84 13.30 -10.98
CA TRP A 85 -6.86 14.61 -11.61
C TRP A 85 -8.20 14.94 -12.25
N GLN A 86 -8.79 14.01 -12.99
CA GLN A 86 -10.10 14.22 -13.61
C GLN A 86 -11.21 14.46 -12.58
N MET A 87 -11.10 13.86 -11.39
CA MET A 87 -12.05 14.05 -10.30
C MET A 87 -11.81 15.34 -9.50
N HIS A 88 -10.72 16.07 -9.73
CA HIS A 88 -10.32 17.22 -8.92
C HIS A 88 -11.42 18.28 -8.78
N GLU A 89 -11.94 18.76 -9.91
CA GLU A 89 -12.91 19.86 -9.94
C GLU A 89 -14.23 19.49 -9.24
N LEU A 90 -14.65 18.22 -9.39
CA LEU A 90 -15.83 17.69 -8.71
C LEU A 90 -15.62 17.64 -7.19
N GLN A 91 -14.41 17.31 -6.74
CA GLN A 91 -14.11 17.18 -5.31
C GLN A 91 -13.86 18.51 -4.61
N VAL A 92 -13.38 19.53 -5.33
CA VAL A 92 -13.22 20.89 -4.79
C VAL A 92 -14.59 21.51 -4.48
N THR A 93 -15.53 21.35 -5.42
CA THR A 93 -16.87 21.93 -5.32
C THR A 93 -17.81 21.14 -4.39
N ASN A 94 -17.51 19.87 -4.15
CA ASN A 94 -18.28 19.02 -3.24
C ASN A 94 -17.84 19.22 -1.78
N ILE A 95 -18.77 19.69 -0.95
CA ILE A 95 -18.56 19.97 0.48
C ILE A 95 -19.26 18.87 1.29
N SER A 96 -18.58 18.34 2.31
CA SER A 96 -19.16 17.32 3.20
C SER A 96 -20.39 17.86 3.94
N PRO A 97 -21.51 17.13 3.96
CA PRO A 97 -22.77 17.62 4.49
C PRO A 97 -22.78 17.84 6.01
N VAL A 98 -21.92 17.15 6.78
CA VAL A 98 -21.90 17.33 8.25
C VAL A 98 -20.62 17.99 8.77
N VAL A 99 -19.45 17.69 8.20
CA VAL A 99 -18.18 18.32 8.63
C VAL A 99 -17.94 19.69 7.96
N GLY A 100 -18.60 20.00 6.85
CA GLY A 100 -18.44 21.26 6.11
C GLY A 100 -17.08 21.47 5.41
N ILE A 101 -16.24 20.45 5.28
CA ILE A 101 -14.94 20.53 4.60
C ILE A 101 -15.07 20.10 3.13
N SER A 102 -14.19 20.64 2.26
CA SER A 102 -14.13 20.22 0.86
C SER A 102 -13.60 18.78 0.75
N MET A 103 -14.25 17.97 -0.08
CA MET A 103 -13.92 16.56 -0.29
C MET A 103 -12.52 16.35 -0.88
N ILE A 104 -11.91 17.38 -1.46
CA ILE A 104 -10.54 17.38 -1.95
C ILE A 104 -9.53 16.94 -0.87
N TRP A 105 -9.75 17.29 0.40
CA TRP A 105 -8.82 16.92 1.48
C TRP A 105 -8.85 15.43 1.81
N ILE A 106 -9.95 14.76 1.48
CA ILE A 106 -10.14 13.33 1.77
C ILE A 106 -9.67 12.52 0.58
N TYR A 107 -10.11 12.87 -0.62
CA TYR A 107 -9.80 12.11 -1.84
C TYR A 107 -8.50 12.57 -2.53
N GLY A 108 -7.99 13.76 -2.22
CA GLY A 108 -6.72 14.26 -2.72
C GLY A 108 -5.50 13.48 -2.22
N VAL A 109 -5.66 12.64 -1.19
CA VAL A 109 -4.63 11.66 -0.77
C VAL A 109 -4.25 10.71 -1.92
N GLY A 110 -5.14 10.53 -2.92
CA GLY A 110 -4.84 9.80 -4.15
C GLY A 110 -3.62 10.34 -4.88
N TYR A 111 -3.43 11.67 -4.93
CA TYR A 111 -2.24 12.28 -5.53
C TYR A 111 -0.97 11.88 -4.79
N VAL A 112 -0.99 11.98 -3.46
CA VAL A 112 0.17 11.65 -2.62
C VAL A 112 0.53 10.18 -2.79
N THR A 113 -0.46 9.30 -2.70
CA THR A 113 -0.26 7.85 -2.83
C THR A 113 0.31 7.52 -4.20
N ALA A 114 -0.26 8.08 -5.26
CA ALA A 114 0.20 7.85 -6.62
C ALA A 114 1.63 8.35 -6.83
N SER A 115 1.93 9.58 -6.40
CA SER A 115 3.29 10.13 -6.53
C SER A 115 4.33 9.30 -5.78
N VAL A 116 4.04 8.91 -4.52
CA VAL A 116 4.96 8.12 -3.70
C VAL A 116 5.20 6.74 -4.33
N MET A 117 4.13 6.05 -4.72
CA MET A 117 4.24 4.76 -5.39
C MET A 117 5.01 4.87 -6.73
N ALA A 118 4.90 5.99 -7.44
CA ALA A 118 5.56 6.17 -8.72
C ALA A 118 7.06 6.28 -8.51
N VAL A 119 7.48 7.07 -7.53
CA VAL A 119 8.88 7.22 -7.14
C VAL A 119 9.48 5.86 -6.72
N MET A 120 8.74 5.06 -5.97
CA MET A 120 9.19 3.73 -5.56
C MET A 120 9.42 2.80 -6.76
N ASN A 121 8.50 2.74 -7.71
CA ASN A 121 8.63 1.92 -8.93
C ASN A 121 9.77 2.44 -9.83
N ILE A 122 9.91 3.76 -9.97
CA ILE A 122 11.01 4.38 -10.72
C ILE A 122 12.36 4.02 -10.09
N ASN A 123 12.48 4.06 -8.76
CA ASN A 123 13.71 3.69 -8.08
C ASN A 123 14.10 2.22 -8.35
N GLN A 124 13.13 1.29 -8.37
CA GLN A 124 13.38 -0.11 -8.75
C GLN A 124 13.83 -0.23 -10.21
N LEU A 125 13.18 0.49 -11.14
CA LEU A 125 13.56 0.52 -12.55
C LEU A 125 14.98 1.07 -12.76
N VAL A 126 15.35 2.14 -12.05
CA VAL A 126 16.70 2.71 -12.12
C VAL A 126 17.74 1.73 -11.55
N LEU A 127 17.44 1.07 -10.44
CA LEU A 127 18.32 0.03 -9.88
C LEU A 127 18.51 -1.16 -10.85
N LEU A 128 17.48 -1.50 -11.62
CA LEU A 128 17.55 -2.54 -12.64
C LEU A 128 18.42 -2.13 -13.83
N LEU A 129 18.20 -0.93 -14.35
CA LEU A 129 18.94 -0.38 -15.50
C LEU A 129 20.42 -0.12 -15.17
N THR A 130 20.72 0.28 -13.93
CA THR A 130 22.11 0.47 -13.46
C THR A 130 22.82 -0.85 -13.13
N GLY A 131 22.14 -2.00 -13.27
CA GLY A 131 22.72 -3.32 -13.02
C GLY A 131 23.09 -3.58 -11.56
N ARG A 132 22.62 -2.73 -10.64
CA ARG A 132 22.88 -2.85 -9.19
C ARG A 132 21.89 -3.77 -8.47
N LEU A 133 20.83 -4.21 -9.14
CA LEU A 133 19.90 -5.21 -8.62
C LEU A 133 20.61 -6.58 -8.58
N LYS A 134 20.74 -7.12 -7.36
CA LYS A 134 21.25 -8.46 -7.16
C LYS A 134 20.18 -9.50 -7.51
N GLU A 135 20.62 -10.69 -7.88
CA GLU A 135 19.74 -11.79 -8.32
C GLU A 135 18.79 -12.27 -7.21
N GLU A 136 19.16 -12.03 -5.95
CA GLU A 136 18.36 -12.25 -4.74
C GLU A 136 17.15 -11.31 -4.63
N ASP A 137 17.22 -10.08 -5.17
CA ASP A 137 16.09 -9.15 -5.24
C ASP A 137 15.16 -9.43 -6.45
N LEU A 138 15.51 -10.38 -7.32
CA LEU A 138 14.64 -10.79 -8.45
C LEU A 138 13.66 -11.91 -8.04
N VAL A 139 13.79 -12.43 -6.82
CA VAL A 139 12.92 -13.43 -6.22
C VAL A 139 12.54 -12.89 -4.83
N MET A 140 11.48 -12.09 -4.79
CA MET A 140 11.19 -11.18 -3.68
C MET A 140 10.43 -11.84 -2.52
N VAL A 141 9.95 -13.07 -2.69
CA VAL A 141 9.20 -13.81 -1.65
C VAL A 141 10.06 -14.96 -1.14
N VAL A 142 10.57 -14.83 0.09
CA VAL A 142 10.88 -16.00 0.93
C VAL A 142 9.51 -16.54 1.35
N GLU A 143 9.16 -17.73 0.87
CA GLU A 143 7.90 -18.35 1.28
C GLU A 143 7.95 -18.49 2.81
N SER A 144 6.87 -18.12 3.52
CA SER A 144 6.80 -18.31 4.97
C SER A 144 6.96 -19.79 5.37
N GLU A 145 6.83 -20.71 4.41
CA GLU A 145 7.19 -22.12 4.57
C GLU A 145 8.72 -22.33 4.68
N ASP A 146 9.55 -21.53 3.99
CA ASP A 146 11.01 -21.62 4.07
C ASP A 146 11.55 -21.10 5.41
N SER A 147 10.94 -20.06 5.99
CA SER A 147 11.31 -19.56 7.32
C SER A 147 10.91 -20.53 8.43
N VAL A 148 9.74 -21.17 8.31
CA VAL A 148 9.28 -22.21 9.25
C VAL A 148 10.09 -23.51 9.10
N ALA A 149 10.48 -23.88 7.88
CA ALA A 149 11.35 -25.04 7.64
C ALA A 149 12.77 -24.82 8.20
N MET A 150 13.31 -23.60 8.09
CA MET A 150 14.60 -23.23 8.68
C MET A 150 14.57 -23.25 10.21
N ASP A 151 13.49 -22.76 10.84
CA ASP A 151 13.28 -22.84 12.29
C ASP A 151 13.06 -24.30 12.76
N ALA A 152 12.42 -25.13 11.95
CA ALA A 152 12.24 -26.57 12.23
C ALA A 152 13.53 -27.38 12.09
N LEU A 153 14.50 -26.92 11.29
CA LEU A 153 15.83 -27.53 11.11
C LEU A 153 16.89 -27.02 12.10
N THR A 154 16.63 -25.94 12.86
CA THR A 154 17.55 -25.35 13.84
C THR A 154 17.28 -25.63 15.34
N PRO A 155 16.48 -26.63 15.79
CA PRO A 155 16.24 -26.81 17.21
C PRO A 155 17.50 -27.24 18.00
N GLU A 156 18.56 -27.73 17.35
CA GLU A 156 19.79 -28.19 18.03
C GLU A 156 20.69 -27.08 18.58
N VAL A 157 20.54 -25.82 18.18
CA VAL A 157 21.47 -24.74 18.61
C VAL A 157 20.93 -23.93 19.80
N ARG A 158 19.64 -24.05 20.13
CA ARG A 158 19.00 -23.23 21.19
C ARG A 158 19.13 -23.82 22.61
N GLY A 159 19.78 -24.96 22.77
CA GLY A 159 19.97 -25.64 24.07
C GLY A 159 21.31 -25.38 24.78
N ARG A 160 22.19 -24.53 24.24
CA ARG A 160 23.48 -24.17 24.86
C ARG A 160 23.70 -22.66 24.84
N THR A 161 22.99 -21.94 25.72
CA THR A 161 23.48 -20.71 26.37
C THR A 161 22.65 -20.46 27.62
#